data_AF-A0A2M7K8K6-F1
#
_entry.id   AF-A0A2M7K8K6-F1
#
_cell.length_a   1.000
_cell.length_b   1.000
_cell.length_c   1.000
_cell.angle_alpha   90.00
_cell.angle_beta   90.00
_cell.angle_gamma   90.00
#
_symmetry.space_group_name_H-M   'P 1'
#
loop_
_entity.id
_entity.type
_entity.pdbx_description
1 polymer ?
#
loop_
_entity_poly.entity_id
_entity_poly.type
_entity_poly.pdbx_seq_one_letter_code
_entity_poly.pdbx_strand_id
1 'polypeptide(L)'
;PRKLGLYKDKEIVANIGRFGPYAMHDGKFYSLKKGIDDPYTIVLDRAIELIIEKQNQVANSCLKAFKEDANLKIVKGRYGAYIKFNDLNYRIPPNTDWNTLTYKDVDEIIKQSPEKKPKITKTKTVPKNAKTTKKVNKKK
;
A
#
# COMPACT_ATOMS: atom_id res chain seq x y z
N PRO A 1 19.88 3.97 -10.49
CA PRO A 1 19.20 2.66 -10.59
C PRO A 1 20.24 1.55 -10.84
N ARG A 2 20.29 0.53 -9.97
CA ARG A 2 21.18 -0.63 -10.07
C ARG A 2 20.35 -1.85 -10.50
N LYS A 3 20.72 -2.50 -11.60
CA LYS A 3 20.09 -3.75 -12.04
C LYS A 3 20.65 -4.90 -11.20
N LEU A 4 19.78 -5.69 -10.59
CA LEU A 4 20.17 -6.86 -9.79
C LEU A 4 20.13 -8.15 -10.60
N GLY A 5 19.18 -8.28 -11.51
CA GLY A 5 19.00 -9.48 -12.34
C GLY A 5 17.58 -9.62 -12.88
N LEU A 6 17.27 -10.83 -13.34
CA LEU A 6 15.95 -11.21 -13.85
C LEU A 6 15.27 -12.14 -12.84
N TYR A 7 13.98 -11.92 -12.61
CA TYR A 7 13.13 -12.84 -11.87
C TYR A 7 11.79 -12.96 -12.61
N LYS A 8 11.39 -14.20 -12.93
CA LYS A 8 10.17 -14.49 -13.72
C LYS A 8 10.10 -13.66 -15.02
N ASP A 9 11.21 -13.66 -15.77
CA ASP A 9 11.37 -12.94 -17.05
C ASP A 9 11.27 -11.42 -16.97
N LYS A 10 11.36 -10.83 -15.77
CA LYS A 10 11.28 -9.37 -15.58
C LYS A 10 12.47 -8.89 -14.76
N GLU A 11 12.97 -7.71 -15.13
CA GLU A 11 14.11 -7.09 -14.44
C GLU A 11 13.75 -6.66 -13.02
N ILE A 12 14.69 -6.91 -12.10
CA ILE A 12 14.71 -6.34 -10.76
C ILE A 12 15.72 -5.20 -10.72
N VAL A 13 15.23 -4.00 -10.36
CA VAL A 13 16.04 -2.79 -10.28
C VAL A 13 15.97 -2.20 -8.88
N ALA A 14 17.10 -2.07 -8.20
CA ALA A 14 17.20 -1.34 -6.94
C ALA A 14 17.44 0.15 -7.20
N ASN A 15 16.70 1.02 -6.51
CA ASN A 15 16.88 2.47 -6.60
C ASN A 15 16.44 3.17 -5.30
N ILE A 16 16.74 4.46 -5.20
CA ILE A 16 16.33 5.30 -4.07
C ILE A 16 15.27 6.28 -4.57
N GLY A 17 14.11 6.31 -3.91
CA GLY A 17 13.00 7.21 -4.23
C GLY A 17 12.64 8.12 -3.05
N ARG A 18 11.57 8.92 -3.22
CA ARG A 18 11.07 9.83 -2.16
C ARG A 18 10.70 9.14 -0.85
N PHE A 19 10.33 7.85 -0.91
CA PHE A 19 9.91 7.05 0.25
C PHE A 19 11.05 6.17 0.81
N GLY A 20 12.27 6.36 0.31
CA GLY A 20 13.44 5.56 0.69
C GLY A 20 13.87 4.57 -0.41
N PRO A 21 14.82 3.68 -0.09
CA PRO A 21 15.31 2.66 -1.00
C PRO A 21 14.24 1.59 -1.30
N TYR A 22 14.15 1.17 -2.55
CA TYR A 22 13.21 0.14 -3.01
C TYR A 22 13.80 -0.72 -4.12
N ALA A 23 13.27 -1.94 -4.26
CA ALA A 23 13.43 -2.79 -5.43
C ALA A 23 12.17 -2.68 -6.30
N MET A 24 12.34 -2.48 -7.60
CA MET A 24 11.27 -2.47 -8.59
C MET A 24 11.29 -3.79 -9.35
N HIS A 25 10.12 -4.40 -9.51
CA HIS A 25 9.92 -5.59 -10.33
C HIS A 25 8.52 -5.51 -10.93
N ASP A 26 8.42 -5.61 -12.27
CA ASP A 26 7.13 -5.61 -12.99
C ASP A 26 6.24 -4.38 -12.72
N GLY A 27 6.85 -3.19 -12.62
CA GLY A 27 6.12 -1.96 -12.27
C GLY A 27 5.61 -1.90 -10.83
N LYS A 28 5.90 -2.92 -10.00
CA LYS A 28 5.60 -2.94 -8.56
C LYS A 28 6.84 -2.54 -7.77
N PHE A 29 6.61 -1.85 -6.65
CA PHE A 29 7.65 -1.34 -5.77
C PHE A 29 7.66 -2.11 -4.45
N TYR A 30 8.84 -2.59 -4.08
CA TYR A 30 9.09 -3.36 -2.87
C TYR A 30 10.09 -2.60 -2.01
N SER A 31 9.62 -2.07 -0.87
CA SER A 31 10.46 -1.24 0.01
C SER A 31 11.55 -2.07 0.69
N LEU A 32 12.77 -1.53 0.70
CA LEU A 32 13.92 -2.12 1.39
C LEU A 32 13.87 -1.75 2.88
N LYS A 33 14.24 -2.69 3.78
CA LYS A 33 14.21 -2.43 5.23
C LYS A 33 15.34 -1.46 5.59
N LYS A 34 14.97 -0.26 6.03
CA LYS A 34 15.93 0.80 6.40
C LYS A 34 16.89 0.30 7.48
N GLY A 35 18.19 0.36 7.18
CA GLY A 35 19.26 -0.02 8.12
C GLY A 35 19.70 -1.49 8.03
N ILE A 36 18.97 -2.34 7.31
CA ILE A 36 19.34 -3.74 7.06
C ILE A 36 19.75 -3.91 5.60
N ASP A 37 18.90 -3.42 4.69
CA ASP A 37 19.07 -3.61 3.26
C ASP A 37 19.51 -2.27 2.62
N ASP A 38 20.74 -2.20 2.11
CA ASP A 38 21.27 -1.04 1.38
C ASP A 38 21.07 -1.25 -0.14
N PRO A 39 20.49 -0.26 -0.87
CA PRO A 39 20.33 -0.31 -2.32
C PRO A 39 21.65 -0.56 -3.09
N TYR A 40 22.80 -0.19 -2.53
CA TYR A 40 24.11 -0.38 -3.18
C TYR A 40 24.68 -1.77 -2.97
N THR A 41 24.34 -2.47 -1.89
CA THR A 41 24.91 -3.78 -1.54
C THR A 41 23.94 -4.94 -1.69
N ILE A 42 22.63 -4.67 -1.85
CA ILE A 42 21.63 -5.73 -1.94
C ILE A 42 21.88 -6.71 -3.08
N VAL A 43 21.60 -7.98 -2.81
CA VAL A 43 21.73 -9.12 -3.72
C VAL A 43 20.36 -9.49 -4.31
N LEU A 44 20.36 -10.15 -5.47
CA LEU A 44 19.14 -10.60 -6.15
C LEU A 44 18.22 -11.44 -5.25
N ASP A 45 18.77 -12.43 -4.54
CA ASP A 45 18.00 -13.33 -3.67
C ASP A 45 17.23 -12.56 -2.59
N ARG A 46 17.89 -11.59 -1.96
CA ARG A 46 17.28 -10.72 -0.96
C ARG A 46 16.13 -9.90 -1.53
N ALA A 47 16.27 -9.41 -2.77
CA ALA A 47 15.18 -8.72 -3.45
C ALA A 47 14.00 -9.66 -3.75
N ILE A 48 14.27 -10.91 -4.15
CA ILE A 48 13.26 -11.95 -4.37
C ILE A 48 12.50 -12.27 -3.08
N GLU A 49 13.20 -12.40 -1.94
CA GLU A 49 12.57 -12.59 -0.64
C GLU A 49 11.58 -11.49 -0.29
N LEU A 50 11.97 -10.22 -0.49
CA LEU A 50 11.09 -9.07 -0.23
C LEU A 50 9.87 -9.07 -1.15
N ILE A 51 10.03 -9.51 -2.40
CA ILE A 51 8.93 -9.68 -3.35
C ILE A 51 7.94 -10.73 -2.83
N ILE A 52 8.44 -11.89 -2.40
CA ILE A 52 7.62 -12.99 -1.87
C ILE A 52 6.94 -12.58 -0.56
N GLU A 53 7.67 -11.97 0.37
CA GLU A 53 7.14 -11.46 1.65
C GLU A 53 5.97 -10.51 1.39
N LYS A 54 6.11 -9.58 0.45
CA LYS A 54 5.05 -8.64 0.10
C LYS A 54 3.86 -9.32 -0.56
N GLN A 55 4.09 -10.29 -1.45
CA GLN A 55 3.01 -11.07 -2.08
C GLN A 55 2.21 -11.86 -1.03
N ASN A 56 2.90 -12.50 -0.09
CA ASN A 56 2.29 -13.23 1.01
C ASN A 56 1.50 -12.30 1.93
N GLN A 57 2.03 -11.11 2.25
CA GLN A 57 1.30 -10.11 3.02
C GLN A 57 0.00 -9.68 2.33
N VAL A 58 0.04 -9.47 1.00
CA VAL A 58 -1.17 -9.10 0.24
C VAL A 58 -2.17 -10.25 0.22
N ALA A 59 -1.71 -11.48 0.01
CA ALA A 59 -2.56 -12.68 0.06
C ALA A 59 -3.23 -12.85 1.43
N ASN A 60 -2.45 -12.76 2.51
CA ASN A 60 -2.95 -12.87 3.89
C ASN A 60 -3.85 -11.71 4.31
N SER A 61 -3.72 -10.55 3.66
CA SER A 61 -4.60 -9.41 3.92
C SER A 61 -5.99 -9.62 3.35
N CYS A 62 -6.13 -10.40 2.27
CA CYS A 62 -7.41 -10.71 1.66
C CYS A 62 -7.99 -11.98 2.29
N LEU A 63 -9.01 -11.84 3.13
CA LEU A 63 -9.63 -12.96 3.84
C LEU A 63 -10.62 -13.72 2.95
N LYS A 64 -11.45 -12.98 2.20
CA LYS A 64 -12.49 -13.56 1.34
C LYS A 64 -12.68 -12.67 0.12
N ALA A 65 -12.67 -13.26 -1.07
CA ALA A 65 -13.07 -12.60 -2.31
C ALA A 65 -14.31 -13.31 -2.85
N PHE A 66 -15.30 -12.55 -3.27
CA PHE A 66 -16.54 -13.10 -3.82
C PHE A 66 -16.40 -13.23 -5.34
N LYS A 67 -16.90 -14.33 -5.91
CA LYS A 67 -16.83 -14.58 -7.36
C LYS A 67 -17.84 -13.75 -8.14
N GLU A 68 -18.92 -13.33 -7.49
CA GLU A 68 -19.98 -12.50 -8.10
C GLU A 68 -19.46 -11.09 -8.42
N ASP A 69 -18.63 -10.51 -7.56
CA ASP A 69 -18.06 -9.18 -7.74
C ASP A 69 -16.56 -9.16 -7.46
N ALA A 70 -15.76 -8.97 -8.52
CA ALA A 70 -14.31 -8.85 -8.43
C ALA A 70 -13.84 -7.69 -7.52
N ASN A 71 -14.72 -6.71 -7.27
CA ASN A 71 -14.46 -5.53 -6.46
C ASN A 71 -14.87 -5.68 -5.00
N LEU A 72 -15.54 -6.78 -4.63
CA LEU A 72 -16.05 -7.03 -3.28
C LEU A 72 -15.14 -8.03 -2.55
N LYS A 73 -14.44 -7.55 -1.54
CA LYS A 73 -13.44 -8.33 -0.78
C LYS A 73 -13.53 -8.02 0.70
N ILE A 74 -13.39 -9.05 1.53
CA ILE A 74 -13.19 -8.89 2.96
C ILE A 74 -11.70 -8.85 3.22
N VAL A 75 -11.25 -7.78 3.85
CA VAL A 75 -9.82 -7.49 4.09
C VAL A 75 -9.57 -7.38 5.58
N LYS A 76 -8.42 -7.91 6.04
CA LYS A 76 -7.94 -7.73 7.41
C LYS A 76 -7.34 -6.33 7.57
N GLY A 77 -7.93 -5.49 8.42
CA GLY A 77 -7.43 -4.16 8.77
C GLY A 77 -6.81 -4.08 10.16
N ARG A 78 -6.37 -2.87 10.54
CA ARG A 78 -5.83 -2.58 11.89
C ARG A 78 -6.85 -2.79 13.01
N TYR A 79 -8.13 -2.54 12.71
CA TYR A 79 -9.24 -2.58 13.68
C TYR A 79 -10.13 -3.82 13.57
N GLY A 80 -9.73 -4.80 12.75
CA GLY A 80 -10.53 -5.99 12.43
C GLY A 80 -10.78 -6.15 10.94
N ALA A 81 -11.54 -7.20 10.59
CA ALA A 81 -11.98 -7.45 9.22
C ALA A 81 -13.00 -6.39 8.79
N TYR A 82 -12.91 -5.95 7.54
CA TYR A 82 -13.86 -5.00 6.95
C TYR A 82 -14.17 -5.40 5.51
N ILE A 83 -15.33 -4.97 5.03
CA ILE A 83 -15.75 -5.17 3.64
C ILE A 83 -15.20 -4.00 2.83
N LYS A 84 -14.51 -4.31 1.74
CA LYS A 84 -14.07 -3.35 0.74
C LYS A 84 -14.87 -3.59 -0.53
N PHE A 85 -15.59 -2.56 -0.97
CA PHE A 85 -16.33 -2.55 -2.23
C PHE A 85 -15.92 -1.32 -3.03
N ASN A 86 -15.25 -1.55 -4.17
CA ASN A 86 -14.61 -0.49 -4.95
C ASN A 86 -13.66 0.37 -4.08
N ASP A 87 -13.95 1.66 -3.94
CA ASP A 87 -13.21 2.64 -3.12
C ASP A 87 -13.82 2.87 -1.73
N LEU A 88 -14.95 2.22 -1.43
CA LEU A 88 -15.65 2.35 -0.16
C LEU A 88 -15.32 1.18 0.77
N ASN A 89 -15.22 1.52 2.06
CA ASN A 89 -14.96 0.57 3.13
C ASN A 89 -16.17 0.55 4.07
N TYR A 90 -16.70 -0.64 4.30
CA TYR A 90 -17.88 -0.90 5.11
C TYR A 90 -17.47 -1.68 6.35
N ARG A 91 -18.01 -1.28 7.50
CA ARG A 91 -17.72 -1.90 8.79
C ARG A 91 -18.58 -3.16 8.94
N ILE A 92 -17.94 -4.28 9.26
CA ILE A 92 -18.66 -5.50 9.64
C ILE A 92 -19.24 -5.30 11.06
N PRO A 93 -20.51 -5.64 11.30
CA PRO A 93 -21.10 -5.63 12.64
C PRO A 93 -20.25 -6.45 13.62
N PRO A 94 -20.01 -5.95 14.85
CA PRO A 94 -19.09 -6.59 15.79
C PRO A 94 -19.57 -7.96 16.31
N ASN A 95 -20.80 -8.36 15.99
CA ASN A 95 -21.41 -9.63 16.41
C ASN A 95 -21.44 -10.68 15.28
N THR A 96 -20.76 -10.42 14.16
CA THR A 96 -20.78 -11.29 12.97
C THR A 96 -19.36 -11.57 12.50
N ASP A 97 -19.02 -12.85 12.35
CA ASP A 97 -17.72 -13.28 11.86
C ASP A 97 -17.59 -13.11 10.34
N TRP A 98 -16.39 -12.73 9.90
CA TRP A 98 -16.06 -12.57 8.49
C TRP A 98 -16.14 -13.88 7.69
N ASN A 99 -15.99 -15.03 8.36
CA ASN A 99 -16.02 -16.34 7.72
C ASN A 99 -17.46 -16.75 7.35
N THR A 100 -18.43 -16.44 8.22
CA THR A 100 -19.84 -16.85 8.08
C THR A 100 -20.64 -15.92 7.19
N LEU A 101 -20.19 -14.68 6.95
CA LEU A 101 -20.84 -13.73 6.04
C LEU A 101 -20.97 -14.32 4.63
N THR A 102 -22.22 -14.39 4.16
CA THR A 102 -22.56 -14.71 2.78
C THR A 102 -22.62 -13.45 1.93
N TYR A 103 -22.66 -13.60 0.60
CA TYR A 103 -22.76 -12.47 -0.32
C TYR A 103 -23.96 -11.58 0.00
N LYS A 104 -25.10 -12.18 0.33
CA LYS A 104 -26.34 -11.46 0.67
C LYS A 104 -26.19 -10.57 1.90
N ASP A 105 -25.55 -11.08 2.95
CA ASP A 105 -25.32 -10.30 4.17
C ASP A 105 -24.40 -9.10 3.90
N VAL A 106 -23.40 -9.28 3.03
CA VAL A 106 -22.49 -8.20 2.65
C VAL A 106 -23.21 -7.14 1.82
N ASP A 107 -24.08 -7.53 0.89
CA ASP A 107 -24.90 -6.61 0.10
C ASP A 107 -25.88 -5.82 0.98
N GLU A 108 -26.49 -6.46 1.98
CA GLU A 108 -27.33 -5.78 2.98
C GLU A 108 -26.53 -4.77 3.81
N ILE A 109 -25.32 -5.12 4.26
CA ILE A 109 -24.43 -4.20 4.99
C ILE A 109 -24.04 -2.99 4.13
N ILE A 110 -23.79 -3.20 2.84
CA ILE A 110 -23.45 -2.14 1.88
C ILE A 110 -24.64 -1.20 1.70
N LYS A 111 -25.84 -1.74 1.49
CA LYS A 111 -27.09 -0.96 1.31
C LYS A 111 -27.48 -0.19 2.56
N GLN A 112 -27.31 -0.79 3.74
CA GLN A 112 -27.71 -0.19 5.00
C GLN A 112 -26.70 0.82 5.55
N SER A 113 -25.45 0.72 5.11
CA SER A 113 -24.44 1.73 5.43
C SER A 113 -24.69 2.99 4.59
N PRO A 114 -24.91 4.17 5.21
CA PRO A 114 -25.00 5.39 4.44
C PRO A 114 -23.68 5.61 3.72
N GLU A 115 -23.72 5.73 2.39
CA GLU A 115 -22.56 6.07 1.58
C GLU A 115 -21.85 7.26 2.23
N LYS A 116 -20.70 7.00 2.87
CA LYS A 116 -19.84 8.08 3.30
C LYS A 116 -19.24 8.66 2.03
N LYS A 117 -19.99 9.59 1.42
CA LYS A 117 -19.52 10.40 0.30
C LYS A 117 -18.07 10.78 0.60
N PRO A 118 -17.12 10.54 -0.32
CA PRO A 118 -15.73 10.90 -0.07
C PRO A 118 -15.71 12.37 0.33
N LYS A 119 -15.36 12.65 1.59
CA LYS A 119 -15.08 14.03 2.01
C LYS A 119 -13.89 14.43 1.15
N ILE A 120 -14.16 15.22 0.12
CA ILE A 120 -13.15 16.00 -0.58
C ILE A 120 -12.55 16.90 0.49
N THR A 121 -11.51 16.39 1.16
CA THR A 121 -10.68 17.19 2.03
C THR A 121 -9.97 18.13 1.08
N LYS A 122 -10.56 19.32 0.88
CA LYS A 122 -9.90 20.43 0.20
C LYS A 122 -8.56 20.60 0.91
N THR A 123 -7.49 20.14 0.28
CA THR A 123 -6.14 20.40 0.72
C THR A 123 -6.01 21.91 0.75
N LYS A 124 -5.96 22.48 1.96
CA LYS A 124 -5.55 23.87 2.15
C LYS A 124 -4.13 23.95 1.59
N THR A 125 -4.00 24.48 0.38
CA THR A 125 -2.73 24.93 -0.18
C THR A 125 -2.17 25.96 0.79
N VAL A 126 -1.17 25.57 1.57
CA VAL A 126 -0.39 26.49 2.38
C VAL A 126 0.35 27.40 1.39
N PRO A 127 0.16 28.74 1.42
CA PRO A 127 0.94 29.63 0.57
C PRO A 127 2.41 29.50 0.95
N LYS A 128 3.23 29.17 -0.05
CA LYS A 128 4.68 29.02 0.05
C LYS A 128 5.27 30.39 0.39
N ASN A 129 5.45 30.68 1.68
CA ASN A 129 6.14 31.87 2.15
C ASN A 129 7.62 31.73 1.78
N ALA A 130 8.02 32.35 0.67
CA ALA A 130 9.41 32.45 0.25
C ALA A 130 10.10 33.53 1.08
N LYS A 131 10.98 33.13 2.02
CA LYS A 131 12.00 34.01 2.62
C LYS A 131 13.10 33.16 3.26
N THR A 132 14.26 33.08 2.62
CA THR A 132 15.56 33.50 3.19
C THR A 132 16.71 33.24 2.21
N THR A 133 17.15 34.31 1.56
CA THR A 133 18.46 34.42 0.93
C THR A 133 19.55 34.45 2.00
N LYS A 134 20.59 33.66 1.77
CA LYS A 134 21.80 33.52 2.61
C LYS A 134 22.55 34.86 2.70
N LYS A 135 22.88 35.30 3.92
CA LYS A 135 23.93 36.30 4.18
C LYS A 135 25.30 35.65 3.97
N VAL A 136 26.07 36.20 3.03
CA VAL A 136 27.52 35.98 2.89
C VAL A 136 28.23 36.91 3.88
N ASN A 137 29.12 36.37 4.71
CA ASN A 137 30.04 37.14 5.53
C ASN A 137 31.47 36.91 5.02
N LYS A 138 32.14 37.98 4.56
CA LYS A 138 33.52 37.95 4.08
C LYS A 138 34.40 38.62 5.15
N LYS A 139 35.33 37.85 5.72
CA LYS A 139 36.34 38.30 6.68
C LYS A 139 37.24 39.38 6.06
N LYS A 140 37.55 40.40 6.88
CA LYS A 140 38.77 41.20 6.80
C LYS A 140 39.95 40.37 7.28
#